data_AF-A0AAQ3MDN3-F1
#
_entry.id   AF-A0AAQ3MDN3-F1
#
_cell.length_a   1.000
_cell.length_b   1.000
_cell.length_c   1.000
_cell.angle_alpha   90.00
_cell.angle_beta   90.00
_cell.angle_gamma   90.00
#
_symmetry.space_group_name_H-M   'P 1'
#
loop_
_entity.id
_entity.type
_entity.pdbx_description
1 polymer ?
#
loop_
_entity_poly.entity_id
_entity_poly.type
_entity_poly.pdbx_seq_one_letter_code
_entity_poly.pdbx_strand_id
1 'polypeptide(L)'
;MPAFQPAPSTAETLKEEQLKAALWHSIGQTVDAVSLASDLNAAPRFIGALSELCWAQIVTAAQDVEAFAKHAGRSTVRLEDVLLLARRNEGLEEVLKDEAERVQGSTAK
;
A
#
# COMPACT_ATOMS: atom_id res chain seq x y z
N MET A 1 -31.89 4.56 -13.62
CA MET A 1 -31.23 5.86 -13.44
C MET A 1 -29.93 5.60 -12.68
N PRO A 2 -28.75 5.70 -13.32
CA PRO A 2 -27.49 5.66 -12.56
C PRO A 2 -27.41 6.92 -11.69
N ALA A 3 -27.02 6.77 -10.42
CA ALA A 3 -26.80 7.90 -9.53
C ALA A 3 -25.67 8.78 -10.10
N PHE A 4 -25.96 10.06 -10.36
CA PHE A 4 -24.93 11.06 -10.64
C PHE A 4 -24.08 11.20 -9.39
N GLN A 5 -22.91 10.57 -9.37
CA GLN A 5 -21.93 10.81 -8.31
C GLN A 5 -21.52 12.29 -8.39
N PRO A 6 -21.64 13.05 -7.30
CA PRO A 6 -21.14 14.42 -7.29
C PRO A 6 -19.63 14.39 -7.56
N ALA A 7 -19.15 15.33 -8.40
CA ALA A 7 -17.73 15.47 -8.65
C ALA A 7 -16.99 15.62 -7.30
N PRO A 8 -15.81 15.00 -7.13
CA PRO A 8 -15.04 15.10 -5.91
C PRO A 8 -14.78 16.58 -5.59
N SER A 9 -14.89 16.96 -4.32
CA SER A 9 -14.62 18.32 -3.88
C SER A 9 -13.17 18.70 -4.19
N THR A 10 -12.90 19.96 -4.52
CA THR A 10 -11.55 20.48 -4.79
C THR A 10 -10.53 20.10 -3.71
N ALA A 11 -10.97 19.98 -2.45
CA ALA A 11 -10.13 19.57 -1.34
C ALA A 11 -9.71 18.09 -1.38
N GLU A 12 -10.58 17.20 -1.89
CA GLU A 12 -10.30 15.77 -2.03
C GLU A 12 -9.27 15.52 -3.14
N THR A 13 -9.43 16.21 -4.28
CA THR A 13 -8.47 16.16 -5.39
C THR A 13 -7.09 16.66 -4.97
N LEU A 14 -7.02 17.78 -4.24
CA LEU A 14 -5.75 18.31 -3.73
C LEU A 14 -5.06 17.31 -2.78
N LYS A 15 -5.84 16.66 -1.92
CA LYS A 15 -5.31 15.66 -0.99
C LYS A 15 -4.80 14.42 -1.73
N GLU A 16 -5.50 13.99 -2.78
CA GLU A 16 -5.04 12.89 -3.63
C GLU A 16 -3.70 13.23 -4.31
N GLU A 17 -3.58 14.42 -4.90
CA GLU A 17 -2.33 14.87 -5.53
C GLU A 17 -1.17 14.93 -4.52
N GLN A 18 -1.42 15.39 -3.31
CA GLN A 18 -0.41 15.40 -2.23
C GLN A 18 0.03 13.98 -1.84
N LEU A 19 -0.92 13.04 -1.72
CA LEU A 19 -0.60 11.64 -1.42
C LEU A 19 0.19 10.98 -2.55
N LYS A 20 -0.18 11.25 -3.81
CA LYS A 20 0.55 10.75 -4.99
C LYS A 20 1.97 11.32 -5.06
N ALA A 21 2.16 12.60 -4.77
CA ALA A 21 3.48 13.21 -4.72
C ALA A 21 4.37 12.61 -3.61
N ALA A 22 3.81 12.39 -2.41
CA ALA A 22 4.51 11.74 -1.31
C ALA A 22 4.88 10.28 -1.66
N LEU A 23 3.97 9.55 -2.31
CA LEU A 23 4.23 8.20 -2.79
C LEU A 23 5.35 8.17 -3.82
N TRP A 24 5.30 9.05 -4.83
CA TRP A 24 6.36 9.17 -5.84
C TRP A 24 7.73 9.43 -5.22
N HIS A 25 7.80 10.31 -4.21
CA HIS A 25 9.04 10.59 -3.50
C HIS A 25 9.60 9.36 -2.77
N SER A 26 8.76 8.65 -2.02
CA SER A 26 9.13 7.42 -1.29
C SER A 26 9.60 6.31 -2.23
N ILE A 27 8.91 6.15 -3.37
CA ILE A 27 9.29 5.19 -4.41
C ILE A 27 10.63 5.58 -5.04
N GLY A 28 10.85 6.86 -5.33
CA GLY A 28 12.14 7.35 -5.81
C GLY A 28 13.29 6.96 -4.87
N GLN A 29 13.14 7.21 -3.57
CA GLN A 29 14.14 6.83 -2.56
C GLN A 29 14.39 5.31 -2.52
N THR A 30 13.33 4.51 -2.63
CA THR A 30 13.44 3.04 -2.63
C THR A 30 14.16 2.54 -3.89
N VAL A 31 13.80 3.09 -5.04
CA VAL A 31 14.41 2.76 -6.33
C VAL A 31 15.88 3.18 -6.35
N ASP A 32 16.22 4.35 -5.83
CA ASP A 32 17.60 4.83 -5.74
C ASP A 32 18.45 3.90 -4.85
N ALA A 33 17.92 3.46 -3.71
CA ALA A 33 18.61 2.53 -2.82
C ALA A 33 18.89 1.16 -3.49
N VAL A 34 17.91 0.62 -4.22
CA VAL A 34 18.05 -0.66 -4.95
C VAL A 34 19.01 -0.50 -6.14
N SER A 35 18.92 0.62 -6.86
CA SER A 35 19.75 0.97 -8.00
C SER A 35 21.23 1.08 -7.60
N LEU A 36 21.51 1.74 -6.48
CA LEU A 36 22.85 1.85 -5.91
C LEU A 36 23.42 0.49 -5.51
N ALA A 37 22.60 -0.37 -4.89
CA ALA A 37 23.02 -1.71 -4.47
C ALA A 37 23.29 -2.66 -5.65
N SER A 38 22.63 -2.43 -6.78
CA SER A 38 22.67 -3.30 -7.97
C SER A 38 23.57 -2.76 -9.09
N ASP A 39 24.17 -1.58 -8.92
CA ASP A 39 24.92 -0.83 -9.95
C ASP A 39 24.11 -0.63 -11.24
N LEU A 40 22.83 -0.28 -11.08
CA LEU A 40 21.88 -0.03 -12.18
C LEU A 40 21.35 1.39 -12.12
N ASN A 41 20.86 1.89 -13.26
CA ASN A 41 20.15 3.18 -13.34
C ASN A 41 18.67 2.95 -13.66
N ALA A 42 17.78 3.52 -12.86
CA ALA A 42 16.35 3.50 -13.12
C ALA A 42 15.94 4.61 -14.10
N ALA A 43 15.19 4.25 -15.14
CA ALA A 43 14.64 5.23 -16.08
C ALA A 43 13.51 6.05 -15.40
N PRO A 44 13.38 7.36 -15.67
CA PRO A 44 12.29 8.18 -15.11
C PRO A 44 10.88 7.63 -15.43
N ARG A 45 10.72 7.02 -16.60
CA ARG A 45 9.46 6.37 -17.03
C ARG A 45 9.14 5.13 -16.20
N PHE A 46 10.17 4.39 -15.78
CA PHE A 46 10.00 3.23 -14.90
C PHE A 46 9.51 3.66 -13.52
N ILE A 47 10.12 4.71 -12.93
CA ILE A 47 9.68 5.27 -11.64
C ILE A 47 8.23 5.75 -11.70
N GLY A 48 7.84 6.42 -12.79
CA GLY A 48 6.46 6.84 -13.03
C GLY A 48 5.48 5.66 -13.11
N ALA A 49 5.80 4.64 -13.92
CA ALA A 49 4.97 3.45 -14.05
C ALA A 49 4.86 2.66 -12.73
N LEU A 50 5.96 2.55 -11.99
CA LEU A 50 5.99 1.90 -10.68
C LEU A 50 5.13 2.66 -9.66
N SER A 51 5.13 4.00 -9.71
CA SER A 51 4.29 4.84 -8.84
C SER A 51 2.81 4.61 -9.08
N GLU A 52 2.37 4.55 -10.34
CA GLU A 52 0.98 4.24 -10.69
C GLU A 52 0.60 2.80 -10.29
N LEU A 53 1.51 1.83 -10.48
CA LEU A 53 1.29 0.45 -10.06
C LEU A 53 1.10 0.34 -8.54
N CYS A 54 1.98 0.99 -7.76
CA CYS A 54 1.88 1.01 -6.31
C CYS A 54 0.60 1.70 -5.83
N TRP A 55 0.20 2.80 -6.48
CA TRP A 55 -1.07 3.47 -6.18
C TRP A 55 -2.26 2.53 -6.38
N ALA A 56 -2.34 1.86 -7.54
CA ALA A 56 -3.39 0.88 -7.81
C ALA A 56 -3.39 -0.27 -6.79
N GLN A 57 -2.20 -0.77 -6.42
CA GLN A 57 -2.05 -1.82 -5.42
C GLN A 57 -2.55 -1.38 -4.03
N ILE A 58 -2.29 -0.14 -3.61
CA ILE A 58 -2.77 0.41 -2.34
C ILE A 58 -4.29 0.46 -2.32
N VAL A 59 -4.91 0.92 -3.41
CA VAL A 59 -6.38 1.00 -3.52
C VAL A 59 -7.00 -0.39 -3.37
N THR A 60 -6.46 -1.39 -4.08
CA THR A 60 -6.94 -2.78 -3.98
C THR A 60 -6.71 -3.35 -2.57
N ALA A 61 -5.51 -3.18 -2.01
CA ALA A 61 -5.19 -3.69 -0.67
C ALA A 61 -6.09 -3.06 0.40
N ALA A 62 -6.39 -1.76 0.31
CA ALA A 62 -7.29 -1.07 1.24
C ALA A 62 -8.72 -1.63 1.20
N GLN A 63 -9.24 -1.91 0.01
CA GLN A 63 -10.56 -2.53 -0.16
C GLN A 63 -10.59 -3.95 0.40
N ASP A 64 -9.55 -4.73 0.16
CA ASP A 64 -9.44 -6.10 0.64
C ASP A 64 -9.40 -6.17 2.17
N VAL A 65 -8.55 -5.37 2.84
CA VAL A 65 -8.48 -5.38 4.31
C VAL A 65 -9.77 -4.88 4.98
N GLU A 66 -10.46 -3.92 4.35
CA GLU A 66 -11.78 -3.48 4.81
C GLU A 66 -12.81 -4.60 4.69
N ALA A 67 -12.82 -5.32 3.57
CA ALA A 67 -13.72 -6.46 3.35
C ALA A 67 -13.44 -7.60 4.34
N PHE A 68 -12.17 -7.89 4.64
CA PHE A 68 -11.79 -8.91 5.62
C PHE A 68 -12.23 -8.56 7.04
N ALA A 69 -12.02 -7.31 7.47
CA ALA A 69 -12.49 -6.84 8.77
C ALA A 69 -14.02 -6.96 8.87
N LYS A 70 -14.75 -6.52 7.83
CA LYS A 70 -16.22 -6.62 7.77
C LYS A 70 -16.71 -8.07 7.79
N HIS A 71 -16.03 -8.98 7.08
CA HIS A 71 -16.37 -10.40 7.07
C HIS A 71 -16.30 -11.03 8.47
N ALA A 72 -15.37 -10.56 9.30
CA ALA A 72 -15.23 -10.97 10.69
C ALA A 72 -16.11 -10.17 11.67
N GLY A 73 -17.06 -9.35 11.18
CA GLY A 73 -17.95 -8.53 12.01
C GLY A 73 -17.27 -7.34 12.69
N ARG A 74 -16.09 -6.93 12.24
CA ARG A 74 -15.29 -5.84 12.80
C ARG A 74 -15.33 -4.61 11.88
N SER A 75 -15.27 -3.42 12.47
CA SER A 75 -15.08 -2.14 11.76
C SER A 75 -13.65 -1.60 11.87
N THR A 76 -12.79 -2.29 12.61
CA THR A 76 -11.38 -1.93 12.83
C THR A 76 -10.50 -3.02 12.25
N VAL A 77 -9.57 -2.65 11.36
CA VAL A 77 -8.59 -3.55 10.74
C VAL A 77 -7.57 -4.02 11.79
N ARG A 78 -7.23 -5.31 11.77
CA ARG A 78 -6.21 -5.94 12.63
C ARG A 78 -5.14 -6.64 11.79
N LEU A 79 -4.09 -7.10 12.45
CA LEU A 79 -2.98 -7.81 11.82
C LEU A 79 -3.43 -9.06 11.03
N GLU A 80 -4.43 -9.79 11.52
CA GLU A 80 -5.00 -10.95 10.82
C GLU A 80 -5.59 -10.60 9.45
N ASP A 81 -6.14 -9.40 9.29
CA ASP A 81 -6.70 -8.92 8.02
C ASP A 81 -5.59 -8.60 7.02
N VAL A 82 -4.45 -8.08 7.49
CA VAL A 82 -3.27 -7.79 6.67
C VAL A 82 -2.54 -9.08 6.27
N LEU A 83 -2.40 -10.04 7.18
CA LEU A 83 -1.81 -11.34 6.87
C LEU A 83 -2.61 -12.09 5.79
N LEU A 84 -3.93 -11.91 5.76
CA LEU A 84 -4.79 -12.52 4.75
C LEU A 84 -4.54 -12.01 3.33
N LEU A 85 -3.95 -10.81 3.15
CA LEU A 85 -3.52 -10.31 1.84
C LEU A 85 -2.43 -11.20 1.21
N ALA A 86 -1.53 -11.74 2.04
CA ALA A 86 -0.39 -12.53 1.57
C ALA A 86 -0.69 -14.01 1.33
N ARG A 87 -1.92 -14.47 1.60
CA ARG A 87 -2.33 -15.89 1.51
C ARG A 87 -2.05 -16.63 0.19
N ARG A 88 -1.73 -15.90 -0.88
CA ARG A 88 -1.45 -16.45 -2.22
C ARG A 88 0.05 -16.50 -2.53
N ASN A 89 0.90 -16.03 -1.62
CA ASN A 89 2.35 -15.98 -1.77
C ASN A 89 2.98 -16.37 -0.43
N GLU A 90 3.38 -17.64 -0.33
CA GLU A 90 3.95 -18.22 0.89
C GLU A 90 5.17 -17.45 1.40
N GLY A 91 6.04 -16.99 0.49
CA GLY A 91 7.23 -16.21 0.87
C GLY A 91 6.87 -14.82 1.40
N LEU A 92 5.86 -14.17 0.83
CA LEU A 92 5.36 -12.90 1.37
C LEU A 92 4.66 -13.12 2.71
N GLU A 93 3.93 -14.22 2.87
CA GLU A 93 3.23 -14.56 4.10
C GLU A 93 4.21 -14.76 5.26
N GLU A 94 5.33 -15.46 5.02
CA GLU A 94 6.42 -15.62 6.00
C GLU A 94 7.02 -14.27 6.41
N VAL A 95 7.41 -13.44 5.43
CA VAL A 95 7.96 -12.11 5.71
C VAL A 95 7.01 -11.23 6.52
N LEU A 96 5.70 -11.26 6.21
CA LEU A 96 4.71 -10.48 6.95
C LEU A 96 4.44 -11.02 8.35
N LYS A 97 4.54 -12.34 8.56
CA LYS A 97 4.41 -12.95 9.90
C LYS A 97 5.57 -12.52 10.79
N ASP A 98 6.79 -12.62 10.30
CA ASP A 98 7.99 -12.17 11.04
C ASP A 98 7.88 -10.68 11.40
N GLU A 99 7.39 -9.87 10.48
CA GLU A 99 7.16 -8.45 10.72
C GLU A 99 6.05 -8.20 11.76
N ALA A 100 4.96 -8.96 11.70
CA ALA A 100 3.87 -8.87 12.66
C ALA A 100 4.33 -9.19 14.09
N GLU A 101 5.18 -10.21 14.26
CA GLU A 101 5.80 -10.55 15.54
C GLU A 101 6.71 -9.41 16.04
N ARG A 102 7.51 -8.82 15.16
CA ARG A 102 8.38 -7.68 15.50
C ARG A 102 7.59 -6.47 16.00
N VAL A 103 6.50 -6.11 15.31
CA VAL A 103 5.66 -4.97 15.67
C VAL A 103 4.92 -5.21 16.99
N GLN A 104 4.42 -6.43 17.23
CA GLN A 104 3.80 -6.81 18.51
C GLN A 104 4.82 -6.79 19.66
N GLY A 105 6.03 -7.31 19.43
CA GLY A 105 7.11 -7.28 20.42
C GLY A 105 7.56 -5.87 20.78
N SER A 106 7.58 -4.94 19.82
CA SER A 106 7.92 -3.53 20.04
C SER A 106 6.82 -2.73 20.74
N THR A 107 5.56 -3.16 20.68
CA THR A 107 4.43 -2.46 21.34
C THR A 107 4.18 -2.96 22.76
N ALA A 108 4.76 -4.10 23.14
CA ALA A 108 4.68 -4.69 24.47
C ALA A 108 5.79 -4.22 25.43
N LYS A 109 6.65 -3.29 25.01
CA LYS A 109 7.78 -2.74 25.78
C LYS A 109 7.66 -1.23 25.93
#